data_AF-A0A6M2DKP4-F1
#
_entry.id   AF-A0A6M2DKP4-F1
#
_cell.length_a   1.000
_cell.length_b   1.000
_cell.length_c   1.000
_cell.angle_alpha   90.00
_cell.angle_beta   90.00
_cell.angle_gamma   90.00
#
_symmetry.space_group_name_H-M   'P 1'
#
loop_
_entity.id
_entity.type
_entity.pdbx_description
1 polymer ?
#
loop_
_entity_poly.entity_id
_entity_poly.type
_entity_poly.pdbx_seq_one_letter_code
_entity_poly.pdbx_strand_id
1 'polypeptide(L)'
;MTDVNIDVSGEMQPPPEPKSSFPSFAQLQSTLGRVPNVAEFIAQRRQNIRPWSEFVQTSNFKAPPSLPRLSKRIVRNIQHFQSNYLFVFIGLFLYCLITSPLLLLVLAGVVFAYYKIKSANVQISVMGRQLSPTQQCAAVGAASLPVLYIAGAGAAAFWVLGASMFVISLHAAFYNIDAIVTEDSEDQFALLEEV
;
A
#
# COMPACT_ATOMS: atom_id res chain seq x y z
N MET A 1 20.02 45.60 56.46
CA MET A 1 18.85 44.71 56.53
C MET A 1 18.28 44.69 55.13
N THR A 2 18.58 43.63 54.38
CA THR A 2 18.20 43.47 52.97
C THR A 2 16.90 42.69 52.90
N ASP A 3 15.85 43.31 52.38
CA ASP A 3 14.54 42.70 52.15
C ASP A 3 14.66 41.50 51.20
N VAL A 4 14.28 40.32 51.69
CA VAL A 4 14.15 39.10 50.89
C VAL A 4 12.73 39.06 50.36
N ASN A 5 12.53 39.48 49.11
CA ASN A 5 11.27 39.36 48.41
C ASN A 5 11.14 37.91 47.88
N ILE A 6 10.27 37.11 48.51
CA ILE A 6 9.97 35.75 48.07
C ILE A 6 8.83 35.85 47.05
N ASP A 7 9.16 35.69 45.77
CA ASP A 7 8.18 35.59 44.70
C ASP A 7 7.48 34.22 44.75
N VAL A 8 6.30 34.18 45.39
CA VAL A 8 5.40 33.02 45.41
C VAL A 8 4.52 33.06 44.16
N SER A 9 5.14 32.91 42.99
CA SER A 9 4.45 32.71 41.73
C SER A 9 4.33 31.21 41.48
N GLY A 10 3.30 30.60 42.06
CA GLY A 10 2.95 29.21 41.77
C GLY A 10 2.43 29.09 40.35
N GLU A 11 3.27 28.64 39.41
CA GLU A 11 2.82 28.20 38.10
C GLU A 11 1.95 26.95 38.28
N MET A 12 0.64 27.14 38.34
CA MET A 12 -0.33 26.06 38.39
C MET A 12 -0.36 25.41 37.00
N GLN A 13 0.54 24.44 36.77
CA GLN A 13 0.51 23.63 35.56
C GLN A 13 -0.84 22.90 35.49
N PRO A 14 -1.62 23.07 34.40
CA PRO A 14 -2.86 22.33 34.23
C PRO A 14 -2.56 20.83 34.24
N PRO A 15 -3.44 20.00 34.83
CA PRO A 15 -3.17 18.58 35.00
C PRO A 15 -2.82 17.93 33.66
N PRO A 16 -1.80 17.04 33.62
CA PRO A 16 -1.44 16.35 32.39
C PRO A 16 -2.66 15.57 31.90
N GLU A 17 -3.06 15.82 30.65
CA GLU A 17 -4.19 15.12 30.05
C GLU A 17 -3.98 13.60 30.14
N PRO A 18 -5.04 12.83 30.47
CA PRO A 18 -4.93 11.38 30.55
C PRO A 18 -4.57 10.84 29.17
N LYS A 19 -3.37 10.24 29.06
CA LYS A 19 -2.92 9.53 27.87
C LYS A 19 -3.85 8.34 27.62
N SER A 20 -4.94 8.55 26.89
CA SER A 20 -5.79 7.46 26.44
C SER A 20 -5.01 6.62 25.43
N SER A 21 -4.83 5.33 25.73
CA SER A 21 -4.17 4.34 24.87
C SER A 21 -4.89 4.12 23.53
N PHE A 22 -6.10 4.68 23.38
CA PHE A 22 -6.89 4.63 22.17
C PHE A 22 -6.76 5.95 21.40
N PRO A 23 -6.47 5.90 20.09
CA PRO A 23 -6.42 7.10 19.28
C PRO A 23 -7.79 7.78 19.30
N SER A 24 -7.79 9.10 19.52
CA SER A 24 -9.02 9.87 19.49
C SER A 24 -9.64 9.81 18.08
N PHE A 25 -10.97 9.94 18.00
CA PHE A 25 -11.67 9.96 16.71
C PHE A 25 -11.14 11.05 15.77
N ALA A 26 -10.70 12.19 16.32
CA ALA A 26 -10.04 13.26 15.57
C ALA A 26 -8.65 12.87 15.03
N GLN A 27 -7.87 12.09 15.77
CA GLN A 27 -6.60 11.50 15.30
C GLN A 27 -6.83 10.45 14.20
N LEU A 28 -7.87 9.62 14.32
CA LEU A 28 -8.26 8.69 13.27
C LEU A 28 -8.69 9.44 12.00
N GLN A 29 -9.46 10.52 12.14
CA GLN A 29 -9.92 11.29 10.98
C GLN A 29 -8.78 12.04 10.26
N SER A 30 -7.80 12.55 11.00
CA SER A 30 -6.61 13.22 10.42
C SER A 30 -5.63 12.24 9.78
N THR A 31 -5.48 11.04 10.33
CA THR A 31 -4.68 9.97 9.71
C THR A 31 -5.35 9.38 8.48
N LEU A 32 -6.68 9.21 8.50
CA LEU A 32 -7.47 8.76 7.34
C LEU A 32 -7.56 9.83 6.23
N GLY A 33 -7.44 11.12 6.57
CA GLY A 33 -7.49 12.23 5.62
C GLY A 33 -6.19 12.47 4.85
N ARG A 34 -5.06 11.91 5.29
CA ARG A 34 -3.76 12.05 4.62
C ARG A 34 -3.60 10.98 3.55
N VAL A 35 -4.24 11.17 2.40
CA VAL A 35 -3.99 10.34 1.23
C VAL A 35 -2.56 10.66 0.75
N PRO A 36 -1.61 9.72 0.79
CA PRO A 36 -0.26 9.97 0.27
C PRO A 36 -0.36 10.31 -1.22
N ASN A 37 0.50 11.22 -1.68
CA ASN A 37 0.59 11.56 -3.09
C ASN A 37 0.98 10.30 -3.87
N VAL A 38 0.05 9.77 -4.67
CA VAL A 38 0.22 8.53 -5.43
C VAL A 38 1.44 8.62 -6.35
N ALA A 39 1.75 9.81 -6.88
CA ALA A 39 2.91 10.02 -7.74
C ALA A 39 4.24 9.86 -6.97
N GLU A 40 4.33 10.38 -5.75
CA GLU A 40 5.52 10.23 -4.90
C GLU A 40 5.69 8.78 -4.47
N PHE A 41 4.60 8.10 -4.09
CA PHE A 41 4.64 6.68 -3.77
C PHE A 41 5.11 5.86 -4.97
N ILE A 42 4.57 6.09 -6.17
CA ILE A 42 5.00 5.38 -7.38
C ILE A 42 6.47 5.68 -7.69
N ALA A 43 6.91 6.94 -7.57
CA ALA A 43 8.30 7.33 -7.82
C ALA A 43 9.25 6.61 -6.85
N GLN A 44 8.92 6.59 -5.56
CA GLN A 44 9.69 5.89 -4.53
C GLN A 44 9.71 4.38 -4.76
N ARG A 45 8.60 3.77 -5.16
CA ARG A 45 8.56 2.33 -5.47
C ARG A 45 9.32 2.00 -6.74
N ARG A 46 9.30 2.89 -7.74
CA ARG A 46 10.03 2.74 -9.00
C ARG A 46 11.55 2.75 -8.80
N GLN A 47 12.05 3.58 -7.90
CA GLN A 47 13.48 3.62 -7.54
C GLN A 47 13.96 2.32 -6.88
N ASN A 48 13.06 1.58 -6.23
CA ASN A 48 13.34 0.31 -5.58
C ASN A 48 13.04 -0.92 -6.46
N ILE A 49 12.78 -0.74 -7.76
CA ILE A 49 12.59 -1.86 -8.69
C ILE A 49 13.96 -2.45 -9.02
N ARG A 50 14.10 -3.77 -8.85
CA ARG A 50 15.26 -4.49 -9.34
C ARG A 50 15.14 -4.73 -10.85
N PRO A 51 16.25 -4.78 -11.59
CA PRO A 51 16.23 -5.05 -13.03
C PRO A 51 15.35 -6.26 -13.36
N TRP A 52 14.43 -6.11 -14.31
CA TRP A 52 13.54 -7.21 -14.72
C TRP A 52 14.30 -8.36 -15.36
N SER A 53 15.47 -8.08 -15.96
CA SER A 53 16.38 -9.11 -16.46
C SER A 53 16.85 -10.04 -15.36
N GLU A 54 17.18 -9.51 -14.17
CA GLU A 54 17.55 -10.29 -12.99
C GLU A 54 16.34 -11.09 -12.48
N PHE A 55 15.18 -10.44 -12.35
CA PHE A 55 13.96 -11.08 -11.87
C PHE A 55 13.54 -12.30 -12.72
N VAL A 56 13.64 -12.22 -14.04
CA VAL A 56 13.21 -13.29 -14.96
C VAL A 56 14.35 -14.25 -15.31
N GLN A 57 15.54 -14.08 -14.74
CA GLN A 57 16.71 -14.86 -15.13
C GLN A 57 16.56 -16.34 -14.75
N THR A 58 16.13 -17.16 -15.72
CA THR A 58 15.79 -18.57 -15.52
C THR A 58 16.99 -19.45 -15.13
N SER A 59 18.22 -19.01 -15.41
CA SER A 59 19.44 -19.70 -14.98
C SER A 59 19.62 -19.73 -13.45
N ASN A 60 19.01 -18.80 -12.73
CA ASN A 60 19.05 -18.75 -11.27
C ASN A 60 17.99 -19.63 -10.61
N PHE A 61 17.13 -20.30 -11.37
CA PHE A 61 16.09 -21.17 -10.80
C PHE A 61 16.70 -22.51 -10.44
N LYS A 62 16.70 -22.84 -9.14
CA LYS A 62 17.21 -24.11 -8.63
C LYS A 62 16.26 -24.66 -7.57
N ALA A 63 15.94 -25.94 -7.68
CA ALA A 63 15.13 -26.62 -6.67
C ALA A 63 15.79 -26.51 -5.28
N PRO A 64 15.01 -26.21 -4.22
CA PRO A 64 15.54 -26.10 -2.88
C PRO A 64 16.05 -27.46 -2.38
N PRO A 65 17.26 -27.53 -1.80
CA PRO A 65 17.81 -28.80 -1.31
C PRO A 65 17.16 -29.28 -0.01
N SER A 66 16.48 -28.41 0.74
CA SER A 66 15.76 -28.77 1.97
C SER A 66 14.70 -27.73 2.37
N LEU A 67 13.68 -28.16 3.14
CA LEU A 67 12.58 -27.29 3.61
C LEU A 67 13.04 -26.10 4.47
N PRO A 68 14.00 -26.24 5.41
CA PRO A 68 14.49 -25.08 6.17
C PRO A 68 15.20 -24.04 5.29
N ARG A 69 15.90 -24.48 4.24
CA ARG A 69 16.53 -23.58 3.26
C ARG A 69 15.51 -22.92 2.35
N LEU A 70 14.43 -23.63 2.00
CA LEU A 70 13.31 -23.07 1.23
C LEU A 70 12.66 -21.87 1.93
N SER A 71 12.32 -22.00 3.22
CA SER A 71 11.71 -20.89 3.97
C SER A 71 12.61 -19.65 4.01
N LYS A 72 13.92 -19.84 4.26
CA LYS A 72 14.90 -18.74 4.22
C LYS A 72 15.01 -18.07 2.84
N ARG A 73 14.99 -18.88 1.77
CA ARG A 73 14.98 -18.37 0.38
C ARG A 73 13.75 -17.55 0.08
N ILE A 74 12.56 -18.03 0.46
CA ILE A 74 11.31 -17.31 0.26
C ILE A 74 11.36 -15.94 0.94
N VAL A 75 11.75 -15.88 2.21
CA VAL A 75 11.84 -14.62 2.96
C VAL A 75 12.82 -13.64 2.30
N ARG A 76 14.03 -14.11 1.95
CA ARG A 76 15.03 -13.26 1.27
C ARG A 76 14.57 -12.79 -0.10
N ASN A 77 13.97 -13.66 -0.89
CA ASN A 77 13.44 -13.31 -2.21
C ASN A 77 12.32 -12.28 -2.11
N ILE A 78 11.41 -12.42 -1.14
CA ILE A 78 10.33 -11.44 -0.89
C ILE A 78 10.90 -10.07 -0.53
N GLN A 79 11.95 -10.02 0.29
CA GLN A 79 12.60 -8.76 0.66
C GLN A 79 13.34 -8.13 -0.52
N HIS A 80 14.06 -8.94 -1.30
CA HIS A 80 14.87 -8.47 -2.43
C HIS A 80 14.04 -7.97 -3.61
N PHE A 81 13.00 -8.72 -3.99
CA PHE A 81 12.12 -8.42 -5.13
C PHE A 81 10.77 -7.82 -4.73
N GLN A 82 10.68 -7.19 -3.55
CA GLN A 82 9.42 -6.67 -3.02
C GLN A 82 8.66 -5.76 -4.02
N SER A 83 9.39 -4.85 -4.67
CA SER A 83 8.82 -3.95 -5.67
C SER A 83 8.36 -4.70 -6.91
N ASN A 84 9.16 -5.62 -7.45
CA ASN A 84 8.81 -6.44 -8.61
C ASN A 84 7.56 -7.27 -8.34
N TYR A 85 7.44 -7.91 -7.17
CA TYR A 85 6.23 -8.63 -6.77
C TYR A 85 5.00 -7.74 -6.64
N LEU A 86 5.17 -6.49 -6.18
CA LEU A 86 4.08 -5.51 -6.19
C LEU A 86 3.62 -5.20 -7.62
N PHE A 87 4.53 -5.03 -8.58
CA PHE A 87 4.16 -4.82 -9.98
C PHE A 87 3.47 -6.04 -10.60
N VAL A 88 3.92 -7.25 -10.29
CA VAL A 88 3.24 -8.49 -10.70
C VAL A 88 1.82 -8.52 -10.13
N PHE A 89 1.65 -8.24 -8.84
CA PHE A 89 0.33 -8.14 -8.20
C PHE A 89 -0.57 -7.11 -8.88
N ILE A 90 -0.08 -5.89 -9.12
CA ILE A 90 -0.82 -4.83 -9.81
C ILE A 90 -1.19 -5.27 -11.24
N GLY A 91 -0.27 -5.91 -11.95
CA GLY A 91 -0.50 -6.45 -13.29
C GLY A 91 -1.62 -7.48 -13.31
N LEU A 92 -1.60 -8.46 -12.40
CA LEU A 92 -2.66 -9.46 -12.25
C LEU A 92 -4.00 -8.83 -11.83
N PHE A 93 -3.96 -7.84 -10.94
CA PHE A 93 -5.14 -7.10 -10.52
C PHE A 93 -5.80 -6.37 -11.69
N LEU A 94 -5.01 -5.64 -12.48
CA LEU A 94 -5.49 -4.94 -13.67
C LEU A 94 -5.98 -5.91 -14.75
N TYR A 95 -5.27 -7.03 -14.97
CA TYR A 95 -5.70 -8.08 -15.88
C TYR A 95 -7.07 -8.64 -15.49
N CYS A 96 -7.28 -8.94 -14.21
CA CYS A 96 -8.56 -9.41 -13.70
C CYS A 96 -9.67 -8.37 -13.87
N LEU A 97 -9.35 -7.10 -13.58
CA LEU A 97 -10.30 -6.00 -13.75
C LEU A 97 -10.73 -5.85 -15.22
N ILE A 98 -9.77 -5.86 -16.16
CA ILE A 98 -10.05 -5.69 -17.59
C ILE A 98 -10.82 -6.88 -18.17
N THR A 99 -10.54 -8.08 -17.69
CA THR A 99 -11.18 -9.33 -18.16
C THR A 99 -12.61 -9.48 -17.62
N SER A 100 -13.00 -8.70 -16.61
CA SER A 100 -14.34 -8.72 -16.02
C SER A 100 -15.20 -7.54 -16.52
N PRO A 101 -16.06 -7.75 -17.55
CA PRO A 101 -16.83 -6.66 -18.16
C PRO A 101 -17.82 -6.00 -17.17
N LEU A 102 -18.39 -6.79 -16.24
CA LEU A 102 -19.30 -6.27 -15.22
C LEU A 102 -18.60 -5.36 -14.21
N LEU A 103 -17.40 -5.74 -13.76
CA LEU A 103 -16.62 -4.91 -12.83
C LEU A 103 -16.16 -3.61 -13.48
N LEU A 104 -15.75 -3.65 -14.75
CA LEU A 104 -15.44 -2.44 -15.51
C LEU A 104 -16.64 -1.52 -15.63
N LEU A 105 -17.83 -2.05 -15.92
CA LEU A 105 -19.03 -1.23 -16.07
C LEU A 105 -19.39 -0.54 -14.75
N VAL A 106 -19.37 -1.27 -13.63
CA VAL A 106 -19.62 -0.70 -12.30
C VAL A 106 -18.57 0.36 -11.96
N LEU A 107 -17.29 0.07 -12.18
CA LEU A 107 -16.21 1.01 -11.91
C LEU A 107 -16.31 2.27 -12.78
N ALA A 108 -16.61 2.12 -14.06
CA ALA A 108 -16.85 3.24 -14.98
C ALA A 108 -18.04 4.09 -14.53
N GLY A 109 -19.13 3.45 -14.08
CA GLY A 109 -20.29 4.14 -13.49
C GLY A 109 -19.93 4.94 -12.24
N VAL A 110 -19.12 4.37 -11.34
CA VAL A 110 -18.64 5.05 -10.13
C VAL A 110 -17.74 6.25 -10.48
N VAL A 111 -16.79 6.07 -11.40
CA VAL A 111 -15.91 7.15 -11.87
C VAL A 111 -16.71 8.24 -12.55
N PHE A 112 -17.70 7.88 -13.38
CA PHE A 112 -18.60 8.84 -14.02
C PHE A 112 -19.41 9.63 -12.98
N ALA A 113 -19.98 8.97 -11.98
CA ALA A 113 -20.69 9.62 -10.89
C ALA A 113 -19.79 10.60 -10.12
N TYR A 114 -18.57 10.18 -9.78
CA TYR A 114 -17.58 11.03 -9.12
C TYR A 114 -17.18 12.24 -9.98
N TYR A 115 -16.92 12.02 -11.27
CA TYR A 115 -16.62 13.08 -12.23
C TYR A 115 -17.76 14.08 -12.34
N LYS A 116 -19.01 13.61 -12.39
CA LYS A 116 -20.20 14.47 -12.45
C LYS A 116 -20.37 15.30 -11.18
N ILE A 117 -20.17 14.70 -10.00
CA ILE A 117 -20.21 15.42 -8.72
C ILE A 117 -19.16 16.55 -8.70
N LYS A 118 -17.92 16.24 -9.09
CA LYS A 118 -16.84 17.25 -9.11
C LYS A 118 -17.03 18.33 -10.17
N SER A 119 -17.44 17.96 -11.37
CA SER A 119 -17.49 18.89 -12.50
C SER A 119 -18.71 19.80 -12.46
N ALA A 120 -19.87 19.29 -12.04
CA ALA A 120 -21.10 20.07 -12.01
C ALA A 120 -21.37 20.72 -10.65
N ASN A 121 -20.47 20.55 -9.66
CA ASN A 121 -20.60 21.02 -8.28
C ASN A 121 -22.03 20.80 -7.75
N VAL A 122 -22.56 19.61 -8.05
CA VAL A 122 -24.00 19.31 -7.92
C VAL A 122 -24.36 19.48 -6.45
N GLN A 123 -25.19 20.48 -6.14
CA GLN A 123 -25.65 20.66 -4.77
C GLN A 123 -26.86 19.77 -4.53
N ILE A 124 -26.59 18.52 -4.12
CA ILE A 124 -27.63 17.59 -3.73
C ILE A 124 -28.07 17.96 -2.32
N SER A 125 -29.28 18.53 -2.19
CA SER A 125 -29.92 18.76 -0.90
C SER A 125 -30.73 17.53 -0.51
N VAL A 126 -30.38 16.87 0.59
CA VAL A 126 -31.19 15.78 1.17
C VAL A 126 -31.81 16.31 2.46
N MET A 127 -33.13 16.24 2.57
CA MET A 127 -33.88 16.65 3.77
C MET A 127 -33.63 18.12 4.19
N GLY A 128 -33.43 19.03 3.23
CA GLY A 128 -33.19 20.45 3.51
C GLY A 128 -31.76 20.84 3.92
N ARG A 129 -30.81 19.88 3.99
CA ARG A 129 -29.38 20.18 4.20
C ARG A 129 -28.59 19.98 2.91
N GLN A 130 -27.74 20.94 2.56
CA GLN A 130 -26.83 20.83 1.42
C GLN A 130 -25.69 19.87 1.77
N LEU A 131 -25.52 18.80 0.99
CA LEU A 131 -24.39 17.88 1.15
C LEU A 131 -23.15 18.46 0.50
N SER A 132 -22.03 18.45 1.22
CA SER A 132 -20.75 18.85 0.65
C SER A 132 -20.30 17.86 -0.44
N PRO A 133 -19.51 18.28 -1.44
CA PRO A 133 -19.00 17.37 -2.47
C PRO A 133 -18.28 16.15 -1.89
N THR A 134 -17.58 16.30 -0.76
CA THR A 134 -16.92 15.20 -0.05
C THR A 134 -17.93 14.17 0.47
N GLN A 135 -19.04 14.63 1.05
CA GLN A 135 -20.09 13.74 1.55
C GLN A 135 -20.80 13.00 0.41
N GLN A 136 -21.03 13.67 -0.72
CA GLN A 136 -21.61 13.04 -1.91
C GLN A 136 -20.68 11.97 -2.49
N CYS A 137 -19.37 12.25 -2.58
CA CYS A 137 -18.39 11.26 -3.00
C CYS A 137 -18.35 10.04 -2.05
N ALA A 138 -18.41 10.28 -0.74
CA ALA A 138 -18.47 9.21 0.25
C ALA A 138 -19.75 8.38 0.12
N ALA A 139 -20.90 9.02 -0.14
CA ALA A 139 -22.17 8.34 -0.38
C ALA A 139 -22.15 7.47 -1.64
N VAL A 140 -21.58 7.97 -2.75
CA VAL A 140 -21.38 7.17 -3.97
C VAL A 140 -20.45 6.00 -3.71
N GLY A 141 -19.35 6.21 -2.97
CA GLY A 141 -18.45 5.14 -2.56
C GLY A 141 -19.19 4.06 -1.76
N ALA A 142 -19.94 4.45 -0.72
CA ALA A 142 -20.72 3.53 0.10
C ALA A 142 -21.79 2.78 -0.71
N ALA A 143 -22.51 3.46 -1.60
CA ALA A 143 -23.52 2.85 -2.47
C ALA A 143 -22.90 1.91 -3.52
N SER A 144 -21.64 2.13 -3.92
CA SER A 144 -20.94 1.26 -4.87
C SER A 144 -20.56 -0.10 -4.28
N LEU A 145 -20.36 -0.20 -2.96
CA LEU A 145 -19.95 -1.45 -2.31
C LEU A 145 -20.91 -2.62 -2.54
N PRO A 146 -22.24 -2.50 -2.30
CA PRO A 146 -23.17 -3.59 -2.58
C PRO A 146 -23.25 -3.91 -4.08
N VAL A 147 -23.14 -2.91 -4.95
CA VAL A 147 -23.15 -3.12 -6.42
C VAL A 147 -21.91 -3.90 -6.86
N LEU A 148 -20.73 -3.54 -6.36
CA LEU A 148 -19.47 -4.26 -6.61
C LEU A 148 -19.51 -5.69 -6.08
N TYR A 149 -20.12 -5.90 -4.91
CA TYR A 149 -20.30 -7.24 -4.36
C TYR A 149 -21.13 -8.13 -5.30
N ILE A 150 -22.28 -7.64 -5.76
CA ILE A 150 -23.16 -8.35 -6.70
C ILE A 150 -22.47 -8.55 -8.06
N ALA A 151 -21.66 -7.59 -8.50
CA ALA A 151 -20.87 -7.69 -9.73
C ALA A 151 -19.69 -8.68 -9.64
N GLY A 152 -19.49 -9.32 -8.48
CA GLY A 152 -18.48 -10.37 -8.31
C GLY A 152 -17.10 -9.85 -7.91
N ALA A 153 -16.99 -8.64 -7.36
CA ALA A 153 -15.71 -8.07 -6.93
C ALA A 153 -14.98 -8.95 -5.91
N GLY A 154 -15.73 -9.62 -5.02
CA GLY A 154 -15.16 -10.55 -4.04
C GLY A 154 -14.49 -11.76 -4.69
N ALA A 155 -15.14 -12.38 -5.69
CA ALA A 155 -14.57 -13.52 -6.41
C ALA A 155 -13.32 -13.11 -7.21
N ALA A 156 -13.37 -11.95 -7.87
CA ALA A 156 -12.22 -11.38 -8.57
C ALA A 156 -11.05 -11.09 -7.62
N ALA A 157 -11.32 -10.47 -6.46
CA ALA A 157 -10.31 -10.19 -5.45
C ALA A 157 -9.67 -11.48 -4.91
N PHE A 158 -10.49 -12.49 -4.60
CA PHE A 158 -9.99 -13.79 -4.16
C PHE A 158 -9.10 -14.44 -5.22
N TRP A 159 -9.50 -14.40 -6.49
CA TRP A 159 -8.71 -14.96 -7.59
C TRP A 159 -7.36 -14.24 -7.75
N VAL A 160 -7.36 -12.91 -7.75
CA VAL A 160 -6.12 -12.12 -7.86
C VAL A 160 -5.19 -12.40 -6.68
N LEU A 161 -5.73 -12.46 -5.46
CA LEU A 161 -4.94 -12.79 -4.27
C LEU A 161 -4.36 -14.21 -4.36
N GLY A 162 -5.16 -15.21 -4.72
CA GLY A 162 -4.69 -16.58 -4.87
C GLY A 162 -3.62 -16.72 -5.97
N ALA A 163 -3.88 -16.15 -7.15
CA ALA A 163 -2.96 -16.21 -8.28
C ALA A 163 -1.65 -15.49 -7.98
N SER A 164 -1.71 -14.29 -7.38
CA SER A 164 -0.51 -13.55 -6.99
C SER A 164 0.29 -14.29 -5.91
N MET A 165 -0.37 -14.80 -4.86
CA MET A 165 0.30 -15.62 -3.84
C MET A 165 0.98 -16.84 -4.46
N PHE A 166 0.31 -17.54 -5.38
CA PHE A 166 0.87 -18.70 -6.06
C PHE A 166 2.09 -18.34 -6.90
N VAL A 167 1.98 -17.35 -7.79
CA VAL A 167 3.06 -16.93 -8.69
C VAL A 167 4.26 -16.38 -7.90
N ILE A 168 4.01 -15.52 -6.91
CA ILE A 168 5.06 -14.93 -6.07
C ILE A 168 5.74 -16.01 -5.23
N SER A 169 4.97 -16.92 -4.61
CA SER A 169 5.55 -18.00 -3.80
C SER A 169 6.34 -18.98 -4.66
N LEU A 170 5.87 -19.31 -5.86
CA LEU A 170 6.59 -20.14 -6.80
C LEU A 170 7.92 -19.48 -7.20
N HIS A 171 7.88 -18.22 -7.59
CA HIS A 171 9.10 -17.47 -7.90
C HIS A 171 10.06 -17.42 -6.70
N ALA A 172 9.57 -17.03 -5.52
CA ALA A 172 10.36 -16.91 -4.31
C ALA A 172 10.90 -18.26 -3.78
N ALA A 173 10.24 -19.37 -4.09
CA ALA A 173 10.68 -20.71 -3.70
C ALA A 173 11.85 -21.20 -4.55
N PHE A 174 11.80 -20.95 -5.87
CA PHE A 174 12.73 -21.52 -6.83
C PHE A 174 13.87 -20.58 -7.22
N TYR A 175 13.74 -19.27 -7.03
CA TYR A 175 14.78 -18.30 -7.33
C TYR A 175 15.96 -18.42 -6.34
N ASN A 176 17.16 -18.68 -6.83
CA ASN A 176 18.36 -18.85 -6.01
C ASN A 176 19.09 -17.52 -5.73
N ILE A 177 18.59 -16.76 -4.76
CA ILE A 177 19.19 -15.49 -4.35
C ILE A 177 20.59 -15.60 -3.73
N ASP A 178 20.96 -16.78 -3.23
CA ASP A 178 22.27 -16.99 -2.60
C ASP A 178 23.43 -16.78 -3.59
N ALA A 179 23.22 -17.02 -4.89
CA ALA A 179 24.25 -16.81 -5.91
C ALA A 179 24.51 -15.33 -6.14
N ILE A 180 23.45 -14.55 -6.41
CA ILE A 180 23.56 -13.13 -6.77
C ILE A 180 24.05 -12.26 -5.60
N VAL A 181 23.60 -12.52 -4.37
CA VAL A 181 24.02 -11.72 -3.20
C VAL A 181 25.49 -11.95 -2.87
N THR A 182 26.01 -13.14 -3.17
CA THR A 182 27.44 -13.44 -2.97
C THR A 182 28.28 -12.68 -3.99
N GLU A 183 27.89 -12.69 -5.27
CA GLU A 183 28.56 -11.92 -6.34
C GLU A 183 28.57 -10.41 -6.04
N ASP A 184 27.43 -9.83 -5.64
CA ASP A 184 27.34 -8.40 -5.27
C ASP A 184 28.27 -8.04 -4.08
N SER A 185 28.45 -8.97 -3.14
CA SER A 185 29.29 -8.76 -1.95
C SER A 185 30.78 -8.88 -2.28
N GLU A 186 31.15 -9.80 -3.17
CA GLU A 186 32.53 -9.98 -3.65
C GLU A 186 32.97 -8.79 -4.50
N ASP A 187 32.12 -8.31 -5.41
CA ASP A 187 32.38 -7.11 -6.21
C ASP A 187 32.55 -5.86 -5.34
N GLN A 188 31.69 -5.69 -4.33
CA GLN A 188 31.81 -4.58 -3.40
C GLN A 188 33.11 -4.63 -2.60
N PHE A 189 33.55 -5.82 -2.20
CA PHE A 189 34.80 -6.00 -1.46
C PHE A 189 36.02 -5.72 -2.35
N ALA A 190 36.03 -6.22 -3.59
CA ALA A 190 37.10 -5.97 -4.55
C ALA A 190 37.29 -4.47 -4.83
N LEU A 191 36.20 -3.70 -4.96
CA LEU A 191 36.28 -2.25 -5.14
C LEU A 191 36.83 -1.49 -3.93
N LEU A 192 36.71 -2.05 -2.71
CA LEU A 192 37.30 -1.45 -1.51
C LEU A 192 38.78 -1.79 -1.35
N GLU A 193 39.26 -2.87 -1.96
CA GLU A 193 40.68 -3.26 -1.92
C GLU A 193 41.52 -2.50 -2.97
N GLU A 194 40.90 -1.99 -4.05
CA GLU A 194 41.57 -1.18 -5.07
C GLU A 194 41.78 0.31 -4.69
N VAL A 195 41.33 0.78 -3.52
CA VAL A 195 41.44 2.18 -3.05
C VAL A 195 42.47 2.30 -1.92
#